data_AF-A0AAW8B5I1-F1
#
_entry.id   AF-A0AAW8B5I1-F1
#
_cell.length_a   1.000
_cell.length_b   1.000
_cell.length_c   1.000
_cell.angle_alpha   90.00
_cell.angle_beta   90.00
_cell.angle_gamma   90.00
#
_symmetry.space_group_name_H-M   'P 1'
#
loop_
_entity.id
_entity.type
_entity.pdbx_description
1 polymer ?
#
loop_
_entity_poly.entity_id
_entity_poly.type
_entity_poly.pdbx_seq_one_letter_code
_entity_poly.pdbx_strand_id
1 'polypeptide(L)'
;MFIKDYISKDYPAFNTSDSIEEANEVAKEFGYSHVFIKKKGFFQGALSQQFLEESPEGTLGTLEHHYEKFALLDDGNILDSIKLFHTFNSNVVPIINKLEKYQGYLSCDDVFSEFAKYPLFSENGALLVVQINKRSYSMTDVCKIVESNNGKIYGCYISAFVEDDVQITLKISSENLSSIDETFERYGYNVVLKYYDDEKEELLKDRFGFFQKYMEF
;
A
#
# COMPACT_ATOMS: atom_id res chain seq x y z
N MET A 1 -3.81 3.96 13.53
CA MET A 1 -2.76 4.85 13.01
C MET A 1 -3.41 6.17 12.69
N PHE A 2 -3.19 7.19 13.51
CA PHE A 2 -3.85 8.49 13.31
C PHE A 2 -3.02 9.34 12.35
N ILE A 3 -3.67 9.99 11.40
CA ILE A 3 -3.01 10.79 10.37
C ILE A 3 -2.13 11.90 10.98
N LYS A 4 -2.57 12.54 12.08
CA LYS A 4 -1.82 13.58 12.79
C LYS A 4 -0.35 13.23 13.10
N ASP A 5 -0.03 11.95 13.27
CA ASP A 5 1.31 11.49 13.63
C ASP A 5 2.23 11.37 12.39
N TYR A 6 1.68 11.51 11.18
CA TYR A 6 2.35 11.33 9.88
C TYR A 6 2.20 12.55 8.96
N ILE A 7 1.84 13.72 9.50
CA ILE A 7 1.65 14.93 8.67
C ILE A 7 3.01 15.57 8.36
N SER A 8 3.36 15.59 7.08
CA SER A 8 4.52 16.31 6.53
C SER A 8 4.14 17.75 6.16
N LYS A 9 5.11 18.66 6.20
CA LYS A 9 4.89 20.13 6.08
C LYS A 9 5.87 20.86 5.16
N ASP A 10 6.81 20.11 4.59
CA ASP A 10 7.85 20.58 3.69
C ASP A 10 7.33 20.86 2.28
N TYR A 11 6.32 20.13 1.80
CA TYR A 11 5.59 20.46 0.58
C TYR A 11 4.57 21.61 0.80
N PRO A 12 4.69 22.72 0.05
CA PRO A 12 3.83 23.88 0.24
C PRO A 12 2.43 23.68 -0.34
N ALA A 13 1.46 24.38 0.25
CA ALA A 13 0.18 24.64 -0.38
C ALA A 13 0.17 26.08 -0.92
N PHE A 14 -0.32 26.25 -2.14
CA PHE A 14 -0.31 27.48 -2.93
C PHE A 14 -1.60 28.27 -2.78
N ASN A 15 -1.54 29.57 -3.03
CA ASN A 15 -2.70 30.44 -3.14
C ASN A 15 -3.19 30.49 -4.59
N THR A 16 -4.46 30.86 -4.78
CA THR A 16 -5.04 31.06 -6.12
C THR A 16 -4.33 32.13 -6.95
N SER A 17 -3.57 33.02 -6.31
CA SER A 17 -2.79 34.09 -6.96
C SER A 17 -1.41 33.63 -7.42
N ASP A 18 -0.95 32.47 -6.96
CA ASP A 18 0.41 31.99 -7.24
C ASP A 18 0.48 31.50 -8.69
N SER A 19 1.68 31.55 -9.28
CA SER A 19 1.87 31.23 -10.69
C SER A 19 1.76 29.73 -10.95
N ILE A 20 1.25 29.36 -12.12
CA ILE A 20 1.16 27.95 -12.52
C ILE A 20 2.57 27.35 -12.71
N GLU A 21 3.49 28.12 -13.29
CA GLU A 21 4.88 27.73 -13.50
C GLU A 21 5.58 27.35 -12.19
N GLU A 22 5.55 28.21 -11.18
CA GLU A 22 6.15 27.95 -9.86
C GLU A 22 5.57 26.70 -9.21
N ALA A 23 4.24 26.54 -9.24
CA ALA A 23 3.59 25.37 -8.64
C ALA A 23 3.97 24.07 -9.38
N ASN A 24 4.11 24.13 -10.70
CA ASN A 24 4.53 23.00 -11.52
C ASN A 24 5.98 22.60 -11.25
N GLU A 25 6.89 23.58 -11.15
CA GLU A 25 8.29 23.34 -10.82
C GLU A 25 8.43 22.65 -9.46
N VAL A 26 7.75 23.16 -8.44
CA VAL A 26 7.76 22.54 -7.10
C VAL A 26 7.17 21.12 -7.13
N ALA A 27 6.08 20.89 -7.87
CA ALA A 27 5.54 19.54 -8.04
C ALA A 27 6.56 18.58 -8.69
N LYS A 28 7.31 19.05 -9.71
CA LYS A 28 8.38 18.28 -10.36
C LYS A 28 9.55 17.98 -9.44
N GLU A 29 10.01 18.96 -8.67
CA GLU A 29 11.12 18.80 -7.73
C GLU A 29 10.82 17.75 -6.66
N PHE A 30 9.59 17.74 -6.13
CA PHE A 30 9.15 16.75 -5.14
C PHE A 30 8.71 15.42 -5.77
N GLY A 31 8.52 15.36 -7.09
CA GLY A 31 7.96 14.19 -7.77
C GLY A 31 6.49 13.93 -7.42
N TYR A 32 5.73 14.97 -7.07
CA TYR A 32 4.33 14.85 -6.69
C TYR A 32 3.38 15.12 -7.84
N SER A 33 2.33 14.29 -7.89
CA SER A 33 1.29 14.30 -8.92
C SER A 33 0.29 15.45 -8.80
N HIS A 34 0.17 16.08 -7.63
CA HIS A 34 -0.83 17.10 -7.36
C HIS A 34 -0.24 18.24 -6.51
N VAL A 35 -0.68 19.47 -6.81
CA VAL A 35 -0.45 20.65 -5.97
C VAL A 35 -1.69 20.94 -5.14
N PHE A 36 -1.52 21.52 -3.95
CA PHE A 36 -2.64 21.86 -3.07
C PHE A 36 -2.92 23.35 -3.10
N ILE A 37 -4.18 23.72 -3.34
CA ILE A 37 -4.61 25.12 -3.33
C ILE A 37 -5.33 25.44 -2.03
N LYS A 38 -4.98 26.58 -1.44
CA LYS A 38 -5.63 27.17 -0.27
C LYS A 38 -5.98 28.64 -0.52
N LYS A 39 -6.97 29.14 0.23
CA LYS A 39 -7.35 30.55 0.26
C LYS A 39 -7.55 30.98 1.70
N LYS A 40 -6.76 31.96 2.16
CA LYS A 40 -6.76 32.41 3.57
C LYS A 40 -6.59 31.26 4.58
N GLY A 41 -5.80 30.24 4.22
CA GLY A 41 -5.54 29.06 5.04
C GLY A 41 -6.57 27.92 4.94
N PHE A 42 -7.69 28.13 4.24
CA PHE A 42 -8.68 27.09 3.98
C PHE A 42 -8.35 26.36 2.69
N PHE A 43 -8.40 25.03 2.71
CA PHE A 43 -8.19 24.21 1.53
C PHE A 43 -9.29 24.47 0.49
N GLN A 44 -8.93 24.55 -0.79
CA GLN A 44 -9.87 24.79 -1.89
C GLN A 44 -9.96 23.59 -2.84
N GLY A 45 -8.88 22.84 -2.98
CA GLY A 45 -8.79 21.67 -3.83
C GLY A 45 -7.34 21.29 -4.12
N ALA A 46 -7.18 20.12 -4.72
CA ALA A 46 -5.94 19.67 -5.32
C ALA A 46 -6.02 19.86 -6.84
N LEU A 47 -4.89 20.06 -7.49
CA LEU A 47 -4.81 20.19 -8.95
C LEU A 47 -3.72 19.27 -9.46
N SER A 48 -4.08 18.39 -10.40
CA SER A 48 -3.14 17.48 -11.03
C SER A 48 -2.06 18.24 -11.80
N GLN A 49 -0.83 17.75 -11.73
CA GLN A 49 0.32 18.27 -12.44
C GLN A 49 0.09 18.31 -13.97
N GLN A 50 -0.69 17.38 -14.52
CA GLN A 50 -0.99 17.33 -15.95
C GLN A 50 -1.66 18.64 -16.42
N PHE A 51 -2.59 19.19 -15.65
CA PHE A 51 -3.24 20.47 -15.98
C PHE A 51 -2.28 21.66 -15.89
N LEU A 52 -1.28 21.60 -15.00
CA LEU A 52 -0.24 22.64 -14.89
C LEU A 52 0.70 22.63 -16.10
N GLU A 53 0.95 21.46 -16.70
CA GLU A 53 1.80 21.31 -17.89
C GLU A 53 1.09 21.75 -19.17
N GLU A 54 -0.22 21.51 -19.27
CA GLU A 54 -1.03 21.90 -20.44
C GLU A 54 -1.25 23.42 -20.53
N SER A 55 -1.26 24.13 -19.39
CA SER A 55 -1.53 25.57 -19.32
C SER A 55 -0.50 26.28 -18.44
N PRO A 56 0.76 26.45 -18.89
CA PRO A 56 1.85 26.95 -18.05
C PRO A 56 1.71 28.45 -17.70
N GLU A 57 0.91 29.20 -18.45
CA GLU A 57 0.75 30.64 -18.27
C GLU A 57 -0.45 30.98 -17.38
N GLY A 58 -0.26 31.93 -16.47
CA GLY A 58 -1.32 32.48 -15.62
C GLY A 58 -1.15 32.11 -14.14
N THR A 59 -2.28 32.10 -13.42
CA THR A 59 -2.32 31.86 -11.97
C THR A 59 -3.16 30.63 -11.68
N LEU A 60 -2.89 29.94 -10.58
CA LEU A 60 -3.63 28.73 -10.21
C LEU A 60 -5.15 28.95 -10.12
N GLY A 61 -5.60 30.18 -9.85
CA GLY A 61 -7.01 30.54 -9.83
C GLY A 61 -7.72 30.47 -11.20
N THR A 62 -6.99 30.55 -12.32
CA THR A 62 -7.61 30.37 -13.65
C THR A 62 -8.04 28.92 -13.90
N LEU A 63 -7.44 27.98 -13.17
CA LEU A 63 -7.70 26.55 -13.25
C LEU A 63 -8.68 26.05 -12.16
N GLU A 64 -9.46 26.95 -11.53
CA GLU A 64 -10.40 26.59 -10.45
C GLU A 64 -11.40 25.50 -10.84
N HIS A 65 -11.80 25.44 -12.12
CA HIS A 65 -12.70 24.41 -12.65
C HIS A 65 -12.09 23.00 -12.68
N HIS A 66 -10.77 22.89 -12.60
CA HIS A 66 -10.03 21.63 -12.57
C HIS A 66 -9.67 21.18 -11.15
N TYR A 67 -10.12 21.90 -10.13
CA TYR A 67 -9.83 21.53 -8.74
C TYR A 67 -10.57 20.26 -8.35
N GLU A 68 -9.80 19.27 -7.91
CA GLU A 68 -10.30 18.03 -7.36
C GLU A 68 -10.45 18.16 -5.85
N LYS A 69 -11.66 17.89 -5.35
CA LYS A 69 -12.00 18.05 -3.93
C LYS A 69 -11.82 16.75 -3.17
N PHE A 70 -10.57 16.46 -2.82
CA PHE A 70 -10.23 15.38 -1.90
C PHE A 70 -9.27 15.87 -0.82
N ALA A 71 -9.46 15.37 0.40
CA ALA A 71 -8.60 15.61 1.55
C ALA A 71 -8.91 14.57 2.63
N LEU A 72 -8.00 14.41 3.59
CA LEU A 72 -8.25 13.64 4.80
C LEU A 72 -8.28 14.55 6.03
N LEU A 73 -9.05 14.14 7.03
CA LEU A 73 -9.04 14.80 8.33
C LEU A 73 -7.81 14.37 9.13
N ASP A 74 -7.24 15.30 9.90
CA ASP A 74 -6.11 15.07 10.80
C ASP A 74 -6.38 13.99 11.88
N ASP A 75 -7.63 13.80 12.29
CA ASP A 75 -8.06 12.74 13.20
C ASP A 75 -8.49 11.42 12.51
N GLY A 76 -8.32 11.32 11.18
CA GLY A 76 -8.61 10.14 10.38
C GLY A 76 -7.57 9.01 10.51
N ASN A 77 -7.84 7.90 9.81
CA ASN A 77 -6.94 6.75 9.75
C ASN A 77 -6.07 6.81 8.49
N ILE A 78 -4.79 6.50 8.62
CA ILE A 78 -3.86 6.46 7.47
C ILE A 78 -4.35 5.55 6.34
N LEU A 79 -5.07 4.46 6.63
CA LEU A 79 -5.58 3.53 5.62
C LEU A 79 -6.55 4.18 4.63
N ASP A 80 -7.22 5.26 5.05
CA ASP A 80 -8.15 6.00 4.19
C ASP A 80 -7.41 6.69 3.02
N SER A 81 -6.10 6.94 3.16
CA SER A 81 -5.28 7.54 2.10
C SER A 81 -5.10 6.62 0.90
N ILE A 82 -5.02 5.30 1.11
CA ILE A 82 -4.83 4.31 0.04
C ILE A 82 -5.96 4.42 -0.99
N LYS A 83 -7.19 4.60 -0.51
CA LYS A 83 -8.35 4.78 -1.39
C LYS A 83 -8.24 6.06 -2.21
N LEU A 84 -7.77 7.16 -1.60
CA LEU A 84 -7.64 8.44 -2.30
C LEU A 84 -6.50 8.41 -3.32
N PHE A 85 -5.36 7.82 -3.00
CA PHE A 85 -4.26 7.62 -3.94
C PHE A 85 -4.73 6.89 -5.21
N HIS A 86 -5.50 5.81 -5.04
CA HIS A 86 -6.07 5.08 -6.18
C HIS A 86 -7.16 5.86 -6.91
N THR A 87 -8.08 6.52 -6.20
CA THR A 87 -9.26 7.18 -6.82
C THR A 87 -8.86 8.40 -7.65
N PHE A 88 -7.86 9.16 -7.18
CA PHE A 88 -7.41 10.41 -7.80
C PHE A 88 -6.09 10.25 -8.56
N ASN A 89 -5.61 9.01 -8.75
CA ASN A 89 -4.29 8.73 -9.31
C ASN A 89 -3.18 9.60 -8.66
N SER A 90 -3.31 9.84 -7.35
CA SER A 90 -2.43 10.72 -6.60
C SER A 90 -1.38 9.94 -5.82
N ASN A 91 -0.19 10.49 -5.69
CA ASN A 91 0.84 10.03 -4.75
C ASN A 91 0.96 10.91 -3.49
N VAL A 92 0.10 11.92 -3.35
CA VAL A 92 0.10 12.87 -2.25
C VAL A 92 -1.32 13.33 -1.92
N VAL A 93 -1.67 13.37 -0.63
CA VAL A 93 -3.02 13.72 -0.17
C VAL A 93 -2.95 14.88 0.82
N PRO A 94 -3.79 15.92 0.67
CA PRO A 94 -3.80 17.04 1.59
C PRO A 94 -4.51 16.65 2.89
N ILE A 95 -3.95 17.09 4.01
CA ILE A 95 -4.53 16.91 5.34
C ILE A 95 -5.14 18.22 5.80
N ILE A 96 -6.39 18.16 6.24
CA ILE A 96 -7.16 19.29 6.75
C ILE A 96 -7.66 18.99 8.17
N ASN A 97 -7.97 20.02 8.93
CA ASN A 97 -8.70 19.85 10.18
C ASN A 97 -10.22 19.96 9.96
N LYS A 98 -10.99 19.81 11.04
CA LYS A 98 -12.47 19.93 11.02
C LYS A 98 -13.01 21.29 10.57
N LEU A 99 -12.17 22.32 10.51
CA LEU A 99 -12.52 23.64 10.00
C LEU A 99 -12.05 23.83 8.54
N GLU A 100 -11.69 22.75 7.85
CA GLU A 100 -11.15 22.74 6.47
C GLU A 100 -9.86 23.55 6.30
N LYS A 101 -9.14 23.82 7.39
CA LYS A 101 -7.82 24.45 7.31
C LYS A 101 -6.76 23.42 6.94
N TYR A 102 -5.98 23.73 5.92
CA TYR A 102 -4.83 22.92 5.51
C TYR A 102 -3.81 22.80 6.65
N GLN A 103 -3.41 21.57 6.99
CA GLN A 103 -2.46 21.25 8.05
C GLN A 103 -1.11 20.76 7.51
N GLY A 104 -1.08 20.25 6.28
CA GLY A 104 0.05 19.59 5.67
C GLY A 104 -0.43 18.51 4.71
N TYR A 105 0.38 17.49 4.49
CA TYR A 105 0.08 16.43 3.54
C TYR A 105 0.55 15.07 4.05
N LEU A 106 0.12 14.02 3.34
CA LEU A 106 0.57 12.65 3.51
C LEU A 106 0.91 12.08 2.13
N SER A 107 2.12 11.55 1.95
CA SER A 107 2.56 10.93 0.70
C SER A 107 2.37 9.41 0.70
N CYS A 108 2.39 8.79 -0.48
CA CYS A 108 2.48 7.33 -0.59
C CYS A 108 3.70 6.79 0.14
N ASP A 109 4.84 7.48 0.03
CA ASP A 109 6.11 7.05 0.64
C ASP A 109 6.01 7.02 2.16
N ASP A 110 5.31 7.96 2.78
CA ASP A 110 5.07 7.96 4.23
C ASP A 110 4.29 6.70 4.65
N VAL A 111 3.25 6.33 3.88
CA VAL A 111 2.42 5.15 4.14
C VAL A 111 3.20 3.86 3.94
N PHE A 112 3.92 3.74 2.83
CA PHE A 112 4.75 2.57 2.55
C PHE A 112 5.88 2.42 3.57
N SER A 113 6.55 3.51 3.93
CA SER A 113 7.62 3.51 4.92
C SER A 113 7.12 3.05 6.29
N GLU A 114 5.88 3.39 6.65
CA GLU A 114 5.28 2.92 7.88
C GLU A 114 4.90 1.44 7.82
N PHE A 115 4.29 0.98 6.71
CA PHE A 115 3.94 -0.44 6.54
C PHE A 115 5.15 -1.35 6.44
N ALA A 116 6.25 -0.87 5.85
CA ALA A 116 7.50 -1.63 5.75
C ALA A 116 8.07 -2.05 7.11
N LYS A 117 7.63 -1.44 8.21
CA LYS A 117 8.04 -1.81 9.58
C LYS A 117 7.24 -3.00 10.14
N TYR A 118 6.14 -3.39 9.51
CA TYR A 118 5.25 -4.42 10.04
C TYR A 118 5.73 -5.81 9.67
N PRO A 119 5.58 -6.82 10.56
CA PRO A 119 6.01 -8.19 10.29
C PRO A 119 5.44 -8.79 9.00
N LEU A 120 4.26 -8.35 8.56
CA LEU A 120 3.68 -8.73 7.27
C LEU A 120 4.63 -8.44 6.08
N PHE A 121 5.41 -7.36 6.16
CA PHE A 121 6.30 -6.89 5.10
C PHE A 121 7.79 -7.03 5.46
N SER A 122 8.16 -6.95 6.74
CA SER A 122 9.56 -6.91 7.18
C SER A 122 10.17 -8.28 7.50
N GLU A 123 9.35 -9.28 7.85
CA GLU A 123 9.85 -10.58 8.30
C GLU A 123 9.87 -11.62 7.17
N ASN A 124 10.92 -12.45 7.17
CA ASN A 124 11.05 -13.59 6.26
C ASN A 124 9.99 -14.65 6.56
N GLY A 125 9.51 -15.31 5.52
CA GLY A 125 8.48 -16.34 5.65
C GLY A 125 7.82 -16.67 4.33
N ALA A 126 6.91 -17.63 4.35
CA ALA A 126 6.17 -18.04 3.18
C ALA A 126 4.93 -17.17 2.97
N LEU A 127 4.67 -16.84 1.71
CA LEU A 127 3.43 -16.27 1.24
C LEU A 127 2.60 -17.37 0.58
N LEU A 128 1.41 -17.60 1.11
CA LEU A 128 0.47 -18.61 0.66
C LEU A 128 -0.81 -17.94 0.19
N VAL A 129 -1.35 -18.40 -0.93
CA VAL A 129 -2.69 -18.04 -1.39
C VAL A 129 -3.54 -19.29 -1.38
N VAL A 130 -4.54 -19.32 -0.52
CA VAL A 130 -5.50 -20.42 -0.41
C VAL A 130 -6.86 -19.99 -0.91
N GLN A 131 -7.60 -20.93 -1.49
CA GLN A 131 -8.91 -20.72 -2.08
C GLN A 131 -9.92 -21.72 -1.53
N ILE A 132 -11.12 -21.24 -1.20
CA ILE A 132 -12.23 -22.09 -0.76
C ILE A 132 -13.56 -21.50 -1.23
N ASN A 133 -14.59 -22.35 -1.35
CA ASN A 133 -15.94 -21.89 -1.60
C ASN A 133 -16.43 -20.92 -0.52
N LYS A 134 -17.09 -19.84 -0.93
CA LYS A 134 -17.65 -18.79 -0.07
C LYS A 134 -18.53 -19.31 1.06
N ARG A 135 -19.28 -20.40 0.85
CA ARG A 135 -20.17 -20.98 1.87
C ARG A 135 -19.41 -21.73 2.97
N SER A 136 -18.22 -22.23 2.66
CA SER A 136 -17.36 -22.99 3.58
C SER A 136 -16.23 -22.14 4.15
N TYR A 137 -16.10 -20.89 3.71
CA TYR A 137 -15.07 -19.96 4.15
C TYR A 137 -15.18 -19.66 5.65
N SER A 138 -14.05 -19.80 6.36
CA SER A 138 -13.92 -19.44 7.77
C SER A 138 -12.49 -18.96 8.03
N MET A 139 -12.33 -17.67 8.37
CA MET A 139 -11.01 -17.14 8.75
C MET A 139 -10.46 -17.82 10.00
N THR A 140 -11.34 -18.23 10.92
CA THR A 140 -10.96 -18.98 12.11
C THR A 140 -10.31 -20.31 11.75
N ASP A 141 -10.83 -21.01 10.73
CA ASP A 141 -10.25 -22.30 10.31
C ASP A 141 -8.89 -22.09 9.66
N VAL A 142 -8.76 -21.06 8.82
CA VAL A 142 -7.46 -20.68 8.24
C VAL A 142 -6.42 -20.41 9.31
N CYS A 143 -6.76 -19.63 10.34
CA CYS A 143 -5.84 -19.35 11.44
C CYS A 143 -5.49 -20.62 12.22
N LYS A 144 -6.49 -21.45 12.57
CA LYS A 144 -6.28 -22.71 13.30
C LYS A 144 -5.38 -23.67 12.54
N ILE A 145 -5.57 -23.81 11.23
CA ILE A 145 -4.75 -24.70 10.39
C ILE A 145 -3.27 -24.31 10.48
N VAL A 146 -2.97 -23.02 10.37
CA VAL A 146 -1.58 -22.53 10.47
C VAL A 146 -1.03 -22.75 11.88
N GLU A 147 -1.77 -22.33 12.91
CA GLU A 147 -1.31 -22.38 14.30
C GLU A 147 -1.19 -23.81 14.84
N SER A 148 -2.09 -24.73 14.45
CA SER A 148 -2.03 -26.14 14.86
C SER A 148 -0.85 -26.90 14.26
N ASN A 149 -0.30 -26.38 13.16
CA ASN A 149 0.92 -26.88 12.53
C ASN A 149 2.15 -26.09 12.99
N ASN A 150 2.09 -25.46 14.16
CA ASN A 150 3.17 -24.67 14.78
C ASN A 150 3.64 -23.47 13.93
N GLY A 151 2.84 -23.02 12.96
CA GLY A 151 3.10 -21.82 12.18
C GLY A 151 2.68 -20.55 12.93
N LYS A 152 3.32 -19.43 12.58
CA LYS A 152 2.94 -18.08 13.03
C LYS A 152 2.40 -17.28 11.86
N ILE A 153 1.33 -16.53 12.08
CA ILE A 153 0.73 -15.65 11.06
C ILE A 153 1.26 -14.23 11.28
N TYR A 154 1.90 -13.67 10.26
CA TYR A 154 2.34 -12.27 10.25
C TYR A 154 1.29 -11.34 9.66
N GLY A 155 0.49 -11.83 8.73
CA GLY A 155 -0.74 -11.18 8.31
C GLY A 155 -1.57 -12.03 7.36
N CYS A 156 -2.84 -11.70 7.27
CA CYS A 156 -3.82 -12.41 6.48
C CYS A 156 -4.89 -11.43 5.98
N TYR A 157 -5.26 -11.53 4.71
CA TYR A 157 -6.36 -10.75 4.15
C TYR A 157 -7.07 -11.53 3.04
N ILE A 158 -8.33 -11.14 2.79
CA ILE A 158 -9.08 -11.64 1.64
C ILE A 158 -8.56 -10.90 0.41
N SER A 159 -7.97 -11.63 -0.52
CA SER A 159 -7.29 -11.07 -1.69
C SER A 159 -8.25 -10.88 -2.87
N ALA A 160 -9.21 -11.80 -3.01
CA ALA A 160 -10.22 -11.73 -4.05
C ALA A 160 -11.47 -12.54 -3.69
N PHE A 161 -12.57 -12.14 -4.31
CA PHE A 161 -13.76 -12.97 -4.45
C PHE A 161 -13.88 -13.36 -5.93
N VAL A 162 -13.65 -14.63 -6.25
CA VAL A 162 -13.66 -15.14 -7.63
C VAL A 162 -14.86 -16.06 -7.79
N GLU A 163 -15.85 -15.65 -8.58
CA GLU A 163 -17.11 -16.40 -8.78
C GLU A 163 -17.77 -16.80 -7.44
N ASP A 164 -17.74 -18.08 -7.07
CA ASP A 164 -18.27 -18.64 -5.82
C ASP A 164 -17.20 -18.92 -4.75
N ASP A 165 -15.94 -18.54 -4.99
CA ASP A 165 -14.80 -18.79 -4.13
C ASP A 165 -14.24 -17.51 -3.49
N VAL A 166 -13.53 -17.70 -2.37
CA VAL A 166 -12.77 -16.70 -1.63
C VAL A 166 -11.30 -17.08 -1.73
N GLN A 167 -10.46 -16.14 -2.15
CA GLN A 167 -9.01 -16.26 -2.08
C GLN A 167 -8.48 -15.48 -0.89
N ILE A 168 -7.54 -16.09 -0.17
CA ILE A 168 -6.98 -15.57 1.06
C ILE A 168 -5.47 -15.63 0.92
N THR A 169 -4.82 -14.47 1.05
CA THR A 169 -3.36 -14.39 1.11
C THR A 169 -2.91 -14.34 2.55
N LEU A 170 -1.91 -15.16 2.85
CA LEU A 170 -1.32 -15.38 4.17
C LEU A 170 0.18 -15.15 4.05
N LYS A 171 0.75 -14.32 4.93
CA LYS A 171 2.20 -14.32 5.19
C LYS A 171 2.42 -15.02 6.52
N ILE A 172 3.16 -16.12 6.51
CA ILE A 172 3.38 -16.97 7.68
C ILE A 172 4.84 -17.38 7.81
N SER A 173 5.23 -17.73 9.02
CA SER A 173 6.51 -18.37 9.31
C SER A 173 6.24 -19.77 9.86
N SER A 174 6.84 -20.79 9.28
CA SER A 174 6.75 -22.17 9.75
C SER A 174 7.96 -22.98 9.26
N GLU A 175 8.42 -23.91 10.09
CA GLU A 175 9.50 -24.85 9.75
C GLU A 175 9.01 -26.00 8.85
N ASN A 176 7.71 -26.32 8.88
CA ASN A 176 7.12 -27.40 8.10
C ASN A 176 5.84 -26.94 7.40
N LEU A 177 6.05 -26.25 6.30
CA LEU A 177 4.99 -25.72 5.45
C LEU A 177 4.29 -26.80 4.61
N SER A 178 4.93 -27.94 4.34
CA SER A 178 4.26 -29.08 3.68
C SER A 178 3.11 -29.61 4.54
N SER A 179 3.30 -29.70 5.87
CA SER A 179 2.24 -30.09 6.80
C SER A 179 1.07 -29.10 6.81
N ILE A 180 1.36 -27.81 6.65
CA ILE A 180 0.33 -26.76 6.54
C ILE A 180 -0.48 -26.95 5.24
N ASP A 181 0.19 -27.15 4.11
CA ASP A 181 -0.47 -27.38 2.81
C ASP A 181 -1.38 -28.61 2.85
N GLU A 182 -0.87 -29.74 3.33
CA GLU A 182 -1.66 -30.99 3.47
C GLU A 182 -2.86 -30.79 4.41
N THR A 183 -2.72 -29.94 5.43
CA THR A 183 -3.84 -29.62 6.32
C THR A 183 -4.86 -28.72 5.64
N PHE A 184 -4.44 -27.72 4.86
CA PHE A 184 -5.37 -26.92 4.06
C PHE A 184 -6.19 -27.78 3.11
N GLU A 185 -5.54 -28.69 2.37
CA GLU A 185 -6.22 -29.61 1.45
C GLU A 185 -7.24 -30.49 2.17
N ARG A 186 -6.89 -31.04 3.34
CA ARG A 186 -7.81 -31.85 4.18
C ARG A 186 -9.05 -31.08 4.63
N TYR A 187 -8.93 -29.78 4.85
CA TYR A 187 -10.04 -28.90 5.22
C TYR A 187 -10.80 -28.33 4.00
N GLY A 188 -10.45 -28.78 2.80
CA GLY A 188 -11.11 -28.36 1.55
C GLY A 188 -10.64 -27.02 1.00
N TYR A 189 -9.53 -26.48 1.50
CA TYR A 189 -8.86 -25.33 0.91
C TYR A 189 -7.90 -25.80 -0.19
N ASN A 190 -7.94 -25.15 -1.34
CA ASN A 190 -7.00 -25.36 -2.43
C ASN A 190 -5.84 -24.35 -2.31
N VAL A 191 -4.59 -24.80 -2.35
CA VAL A 191 -3.42 -23.92 -2.36
C VAL A 191 -3.15 -23.47 -3.80
N VAL A 192 -3.44 -22.21 -4.10
CA VAL A 192 -3.33 -21.64 -5.46
C VAL A 192 -1.91 -21.15 -5.75
N LEU A 193 -1.25 -20.57 -4.75
CA LEU A 193 0.09 -20.03 -4.89
C LEU A 193 0.87 -20.20 -3.59
N LYS A 194 2.15 -20.56 -3.73
CA LYS A 194 3.08 -20.68 -2.63
C LYS A 194 4.40 -20.05 -3.04
N TYR A 195 4.82 -19.04 -2.31
CA TYR A 195 6.11 -18.39 -2.47
C TYR A 195 6.89 -18.51 -1.16
N TYR A 196 8.14 -18.95 -1.26
CA TYR A 196 9.07 -18.96 -0.14
C TYR A 196 10.11 -17.90 -0.34
N ASP A 197 10.22 -17.08 0.67
CA ASP A 197 11.30 -16.13 0.82
C ASP A 197 12.36 -16.78 1.70
N ASP A 198 13.07 -17.77 1.16
CA ASP A 198 14.19 -18.41 1.85
C ASP A 198 15.45 -18.34 0.97
N GLU A 199 16.31 -17.35 1.26
CA GLU A 199 17.67 -17.26 0.72
C GLU A 199 18.45 -18.58 0.91
N LYS A 200 18.07 -19.42 1.90
CA LYS A 200 18.66 -20.76 2.05
C LYS A 200 18.36 -21.70 0.91
N GLU A 201 17.21 -21.63 0.26
CA GLU A 201 16.90 -22.57 -0.83
C GLU A 201 17.71 -22.25 -2.08
N GLU A 202 17.95 -20.97 -2.33
CA GLU A 202 18.89 -20.50 -3.36
C GLU A 202 20.32 -20.91 -3.01
N LEU A 203 20.77 -20.69 -1.77
CA LEU A 203 22.07 -21.16 -1.28
C LEU A 203 22.24 -22.69 -1.30
N LEU A 204 21.17 -23.46 -1.05
CA LEU A 204 21.18 -24.93 -1.11
C LEU A 204 21.23 -25.42 -2.56
N LYS A 205 20.49 -24.79 -3.47
CA LYS A 205 20.57 -25.07 -4.92
C LYS A 205 21.97 -24.75 -5.44
N ASP A 206 22.55 -23.63 -5.04
CA ASP A 206 23.92 -23.27 -5.40
C ASP A 206 24.93 -24.28 -4.86
N ARG A 207 24.84 -24.65 -3.58
CA ARG A 207 25.73 -25.67 -2.99
C ARG A 207 25.58 -27.04 -3.64
N PHE A 208 24.36 -27.44 -4.00
CA PHE A 208 24.11 -28.69 -4.71
C PHE A 208 24.71 -28.64 -6.13
N GLY A 209 24.60 -27.50 -6.81
CA GLY A 209 25.26 -27.27 -8.10
C GLY A 209 26.79 -27.30 -8.00
N PHE A 210 27.38 -26.70 -6.96
CA PHE A 210 28.81 -26.79 -6.69
C PHE A 210 29.25 -28.23 -6.41
N PHE A 211 28.45 -29.02 -5.70
CA PHE A 211 28.72 -30.43 -5.43
C PHE A 211 28.67 -31.30 -6.70
N GLN A 212 27.65 -31.14 -7.56
CA GLN A 212 27.55 -31.85 -8.83
C GLN A 212 28.76 -31.56 -9.73
N LYS A 213 29.18 -30.30 -9.81
CA LYS A 213 30.35 -29.90 -10.59
C LYS A 213 31.66 -30.52 -10.09
N TYR A 214 31.75 -30.88 -8.82
CA TYR A 214 32.90 -31.56 -8.23
C TYR A 214 32.89 -33.09 -8.47
N MET A 215 31.71 -33.67 -8.75
CA MET A 215 31.52 -35.09 -9.06
C MET A 215 31.66 -35.40 -10.56
N GLU A 216 31.66 -34.38 -11.42
CA GLU A 216 31.88 -34.49 -12.87
C GLU A 216 33.36 -34.36 -13.28
N PHE A 217 34.27 -34.25 -12.31
CA PHE A 217 35.73 -34.32 -12.50
C PHE A 217 36.34 -35.58 -11.89
#